data_AF-A0A2E8DBX6-F1
#
_entry.id   AF-A0A2E8DBX6-F1
#
_cell.length_a   1.000
_cell.length_b   1.000
_cell.length_c   1.000
_cell.angle_alpha   90.00
_cell.angle_beta   90.00
_cell.angle_gamma   90.00
#
_symmetry.space_group_name_H-M   'P 1'
#
loop_
_entity.id
_entity.type
_entity.pdbx_description
1 polymer ?
#
loop_
_entity_poly.entity_id
_entity_poly.type
_entity_poly.pdbx_seq_one_letter_code
_entity_poly.pdbx_strand_id
1 'polypeptide(L)'
;MTKKLTVITAGVLLLVGLLYGRSHVSTAYGIAEDTVRDSIPVDFELKRARKEIKRLVPEIEKNMHAIAEVEVEVAKLERQVTKAEDRLKQDRAEILRLKTDLDSGSEILVYANRNYTATQVKTDLTRRFDQFKTQEATVVSKKQQLDAKQRMMLAARDKLEGMLAAKSQLEVDVENLDARLKMVEVAQTTSEFNFDDSKLSRTKELIDQIRTRIEVAEKLVSADIEYYDRIPLDESDIDRAITDEITDYFGDQRPELEALVESESF
;
A
#
# COMPACT_ATOMS: atom_id res chain seq x y z
N MET A 1 51.55 -0.19 -20.91
CA MET A 1 50.38 0.03 -21.79
C MET A 1 49.14 -0.43 -21.03
N THR A 2 48.30 0.53 -20.61
CA THR A 2 47.13 0.37 -19.74
C THR A 2 45.84 0.15 -20.54
N LYS A 3 44.93 -0.70 -20.04
CA LYS A 3 43.46 -0.49 -20.04
C LYS A 3 42.88 -1.20 -18.79
N LYS A 4 42.82 -0.52 -17.63
CA LYS A 4 41.61 0.03 -16.94
C LYS A 4 40.46 -1.00 -16.89
N LEU A 5 40.28 -1.77 -15.81
CA LEU A 5 39.70 -1.44 -14.48
C LEU A 5 38.26 -0.88 -14.57
N THR A 6 37.28 -1.78 -14.54
CA THR A 6 35.88 -1.52 -14.19
C THR A 6 35.59 -2.16 -12.84
N VAL A 7 35.97 -1.45 -11.78
CA VAL A 7 35.42 -1.62 -10.44
C VAL A 7 34.83 -0.26 -10.11
N ILE A 8 33.56 -0.25 -9.70
CA ILE A 8 32.68 0.85 -9.25
C ILE A 8 31.34 0.81 -10.04
N THR A 9 30.63 -0.31 -9.91
CA THR A 9 29.19 -0.40 -10.16
C THR A 9 28.55 -1.45 -9.24
N ALA A 10 29.12 -1.63 -8.03
CA ALA A 10 28.60 -2.55 -7.02
C ALA A 10 28.19 -1.85 -5.70
N GLY A 11 28.30 -0.52 -5.64
CA GLY A 11 28.00 0.26 -4.43
C GLY A 11 26.62 0.94 -4.38
N VAL A 12 25.87 0.96 -5.48
CA VAL A 12 24.58 1.68 -5.58
C VAL A 12 23.39 0.72 -5.71
N LEU A 13 23.61 -0.57 -5.96
CA LEU A 13 22.54 -1.58 -6.04
C LEU A 13 22.26 -2.33 -4.73
N LEU A 14 23.02 -2.07 -3.66
CA LEU A 14 22.88 -2.77 -2.38
C LEU A 14 21.93 -2.09 -1.38
N LEU A 15 21.24 -1.02 -1.77
CA LEU A 15 20.16 -0.40 -0.97
C LEU A 15 18.75 -0.64 -1.53
N VAL A 16 18.60 -1.37 -2.63
CA VAL A 16 17.29 -1.77 -3.17
C VAL A 16 16.93 -3.24 -2.82
N GLY A 17 17.88 -4.03 -2.32
CA GLY A 17 17.70 -5.46 -2.07
C GLY A 17 17.15 -5.87 -0.69
N LEU A 18 16.92 -4.93 0.25
CA LEU A 18 16.56 -5.25 1.64
C LEU A 18 15.05 -5.18 1.94
N LEU A 19 14.19 -5.15 0.92
CA LEU A 19 12.72 -5.19 1.07
C LEU A 19 12.03 -6.32 0.28
N TYR A 20 12.74 -7.38 -0.11
CA TYR A 20 12.13 -8.62 -0.59
C TYR A 20 12.32 -9.74 0.42
N GLY A 21 11.73 -9.53 1.60
CA GLY A 21 11.58 -10.53 2.65
C GLY A 21 10.15 -11.04 2.72
N ARG A 22 9.93 -12.22 2.15
CA ARG A 22 8.89 -13.21 2.50
C ARG A 22 7.41 -12.79 2.33
N SER A 23 6.84 -13.11 1.16
CA SER A 23 5.40 -13.41 1.08
C SER A 23 5.11 -14.49 0.03
N HIS A 24 5.12 -15.74 0.49
CA HIS A 24 4.42 -16.85 -0.16
C HIS A 24 3.71 -17.68 0.92
N VAL A 25 2.86 -17.01 1.70
CA VAL A 25 1.79 -17.64 2.47
C VAL A 25 0.74 -16.58 2.77
N SER A 26 -0.23 -16.42 1.87
CA SER A 26 -1.59 -15.93 2.17
C SER A 26 -2.45 -15.73 0.90
N THR A 27 -2.39 -16.64 -0.07
CA THR A 27 -3.34 -16.62 -1.22
C THR A 27 -4.70 -17.24 -0.87
N ALA A 28 -5.21 -17.05 0.36
CA ALA A 28 -6.53 -17.58 0.75
C ALA A 28 -7.29 -16.71 1.77
N TYR A 29 -7.05 -15.39 1.79
CA TYR A 29 -7.84 -14.44 2.60
C TYR A 29 -8.30 -13.19 1.82
N GLY A 30 -8.33 -13.25 0.49
CA GLY A 30 -8.64 -12.09 -0.37
C GLY A 30 -10.11 -11.89 -0.74
N ILE A 31 -11.09 -12.46 -0.01
CA ILE A 31 -12.53 -12.31 -0.35
C ILE A 31 -13.35 -11.71 0.81
N ALA A 32 -12.74 -11.40 1.96
CA ALA A 32 -13.46 -10.78 3.09
C ALA A 32 -13.06 -9.32 3.39
N GLU A 33 -12.05 -8.75 2.71
CA GLU A 33 -11.53 -7.41 3.04
C GLU A 33 -12.31 -6.28 2.33
N ASP A 34 -12.86 -6.53 1.15
CA ASP A 34 -13.57 -5.50 0.37
C ASP A 34 -14.92 -5.10 1.00
N THR A 35 -15.60 -6.00 1.72
CA THR A 35 -16.92 -5.70 2.33
C THR A 35 -16.82 -4.89 3.63
N VAL A 36 -15.65 -4.81 4.28
CA VAL A 36 -15.48 -4.11 5.57
C VAL A 36 -15.00 -2.67 5.38
N ARG A 37 -14.36 -2.35 4.24
CA ARG A 37 -13.91 -0.98 3.93
C ARG A 37 -15.07 0.02 3.81
N ASP A 38 -16.21 -0.41 3.26
CA ASP A 38 -17.43 0.39 3.15
C ASP A 38 -18.12 0.68 4.51
N SER A 39 -17.66 0.08 5.61
CA SER A 39 -18.28 0.21 6.94
C SER A 39 -17.55 1.16 7.88
N ILE A 40 -16.44 1.79 7.46
CA ILE A 40 -15.67 2.69 8.33
C ILE A 40 -16.13 4.13 8.10
N PRO A 41 -16.58 4.85 9.15
CA PRO A 41 -16.90 6.27 9.06
C PRO A 41 -15.71 7.10 8.56
N VAL A 42 -15.97 8.01 7.62
CA VAL A 42 -14.94 8.86 6.99
C VAL A 42 -14.20 9.71 8.02
N ASP A 43 -14.83 10.11 9.13
CA ASP A 43 -14.18 10.85 10.21
C ASP A 43 -13.06 10.03 10.90
N PHE A 44 -13.24 8.71 11.01
CA PHE A 44 -12.23 7.82 11.55
C PHE A 44 -11.03 7.73 10.61
N GLU A 45 -11.27 7.66 9.30
CA GLU A 45 -10.20 7.66 8.30
C GLU A 45 -9.41 8.97 8.31
N LEU A 46 -10.07 10.12 8.46
CA LEU A 46 -9.40 11.42 8.60
C LEU A 46 -8.56 11.50 9.89
N LYS A 47 -9.07 11.01 11.02
CA LYS A 47 -8.30 10.90 12.27
C LYS A 47 -7.08 9.99 12.12
N ARG A 48 -7.25 8.86 11.42
CA ARG A 48 -6.15 7.95 11.09
C ARG A 48 -5.11 8.65 10.21
N ALA A 49 -5.53 9.36 9.16
CA ALA A 49 -4.64 10.11 8.28
C ALA A 49 -3.80 11.13 9.07
N ARG A 50 -4.43 11.94 9.95
CA ARG A 50 -3.71 12.85 10.86
C ARG A 50 -2.66 12.12 11.71
N LYS A 51 -2.99 10.93 12.22
CA LYS A 51 -2.07 10.11 13.02
C LYS A 51 -0.89 9.58 12.19
N GLU A 52 -1.12 9.12 10.97
CA GLU A 52 -0.05 8.67 10.08
C GLU A 52 0.87 9.83 9.68
N ILE A 53 0.31 11.00 9.35
CA ILE A 53 1.10 12.21 9.09
C ILE A 53 1.99 12.57 10.30
N LYS A 54 1.44 12.49 11.52
CA LYS A 54 2.21 12.74 12.75
C LYS A 54 3.34 11.73 12.96
N ARG A 55 3.15 10.48 12.51
CA ARG A 55 4.21 9.45 12.55
C ARG A 55 5.36 9.70 11.57
N LEU A 56 5.19 10.57 10.58
CA LEU A 56 6.29 10.99 9.70
C LEU A 56 7.32 11.86 10.41
N VAL A 57 6.93 12.60 11.46
CA VAL A 57 7.80 13.53 12.20
C VAL A 57 9.08 12.85 12.73
N PRO A 58 9.02 11.74 13.49
CA PRO A 58 10.24 11.09 13.99
C PRO A 58 11.14 10.56 12.85
N GLU A 59 10.57 10.17 11.71
CA GLU A 59 11.37 9.75 10.55
C GLU A 59 12.10 10.94 9.90
N ILE A 60 11.42 12.08 9.78
CA ILE A 60 11.99 13.34 9.31
C ILE A 60 13.12 13.80 10.25
N GLU A 61 12.91 13.75 11.56
CA GLU A 61 13.93 14.09 12.57
C GLU A 61 15.14 13.18 12.47
N LYS A 62 14.93 11.87 12.32
CA LYS A 62 16.02 10.90 12.12
C LYS A 62 16.83 11.22 10.86
N ASN A 63 16.16 11.55 9.75
CA ASN A 63 16.82 11.92 8.51
C ASN A 63 17.60 13.23 8.65
N MET A 64 17.04 14.22 9.36
CA MET A 64 17.71 15.48 9.66
C MET A 64 18.98 15.26 10.49
N HIS A 65 18.94 14.40 11.51
CA HIS A 65 20.12 14.04 12.28
C HIS A 65 21.20 13.38 11.41
N ALA A 66 20.82 12.42 10.55
CA ALA A 66 21.76 11.78 9.65
C ALA A 66 22.41 12.78 8.67
N ILE A 67 21.65 13.75 8.16
CA ILE A 67 22.19 14.82 7.30
C ILE A 67 23.17 15.70 8.08
N ALA A 68 22.84 16.09 9.32
CA ALA A 68 23.73 16.87 10.17
C ALA A 68 25.05 16.16 10.48
N GLU A 69 25.03 14.84 10.70
CA GLU A 69 26.25 14.05 10.86
C GLU A 69 27.12 14.10 9.59
N VAL A 70 26.51 13.92 8.41
CA VAL A 70 27.20 14.00 7.12
C VAL A 70 27.81 15.39 6.90
N GLU A 71 27.11 16.47 7.28
CA GLU A 71 27.62 17.83 7.19
C GLU A 71 28.90 18.03 8.01
N VAL A 72 28.92 17.50 9.24
CA VAL A 72 30.12 17.55 10.10
C VAL A 72 31.26 16.73 9.49
N GLU A 73 30.96 15.56 8.92
CA GLU A 73 31.97 14.75 8.21
C GLU A 73 32.56 15.48 7.00
N VAL A 74 31.72 16.13 6.19
CA VAL A 74 32.13 16.95 5.05
C VAL A 74 33.06 18.06 5.52
N ALA A 75 32.64 18.84 6.53
CA ALA A 75 33.47 19.92 7.08
C ALA A 75 34.80 19.42 7.69
N LYS A 76 34.83 18.20 8.25
CA LYS A 76 36.07 17.57 8.71
C LYS A 76 36.96 17.18 7.54
N LEU A 77 36.40 16.61 6.47
CA LEU A 77 37.14 16.21 5.28
C LEU A 77 37.70 17.42 4.52
N GLU A 78 36.93 18.51 4.40
CA GLU A 78 37.38 19.79 3.83
C GLU A 78 38.63 20.32 4.54
N ARG A 79 38.60 20.35 5.88
CA ARG A 79 39.76 20.75 6.69
C ARG A 79 40.96 19.84 6.46
N GLN A 80 40.74 18.53 6.33
CA GLN A 80 41.81 17.58 6.04
C GLN A 80 42.40 17.76 4.63
N VAL A 81 41.58 18.03 3.63
CA VAL A 81 42.01 18.33 2.26
C VAL A 81 42.85 19.60 2.27
N THR A 82 42.33 20.69 2.84
CA THR A 82 43.02 21.99 2.92
C THR A 82 44.40 21.84 3.57
N LYS A 83 44.46 21.17 4.74
CA LYS A 83 45.73 20.93 5.44
C LYS A 83 46.71 20.07 4.62
N ALA A 84 46.21 19.10 3.87
CA ALA A 84 47.05 18.26 3.01
C ALA A 84 47.56 19.03 1.78
N GLU A 85 46.75 19.91 1.22
CA GLU A 85 47.17 20.80 0.13
C GLU A 85 48.23 21.80 0.57
N ASP A 86 48.09 22.38 1.76
CA ASP A 86 49.09 23.31 2.28
C ASP A 86 50.43 22.63 2.55
N ARG A 87 50.39 21.38 3.05
CA ARG A 87 51.60 20.53 3.15
C ARG A 87 52.20 20.25 1.78
N LEU A 88 51.39 19.91 0.77
CA LEU A 88 51.90 19.73 -0.59
C LEU A 88 52.56 20.99 -1.15
N LYS A 89 52.00 22.18 -0.89
CA LYS A 89 52.63 23.45 -1.31
C LYS A 89 54.00 23.63 -0.66
N GLN A 90 54.13 23.32 0.64
CA GLN A 90 55.39 23.38 1.37
C GLN A 90 56.40 22.35 0.81
N ASP A 91 56.00 21.08 0.70
CA ASP A 91 56.84 20.00 0.16
C ASP A 91 57.33 20.35 -1.25
N ARG A 92 56.46 20.92 -2.10
CA ARG A 92 56.82 21.37 -3.45
C ARG A 92 57.88 22.47 -3.42
N ALA A 93 57.74 23.46 -2.55
CA ALA A 93 58.71 24.53 -2.41
C ALA A 93 60.09 24.00 -1.96
N GLU A 94 60.10 23.08 -0.99
CA GLU A 94 61.32 22.43 -0.52
C GLU A 94 62.00 21.61 -1.63
N ILE A 95 61.23 20.81 -2.38
CA ILE A 95 61.73 20.02 -3.51
C ILE A 95 62.34 20.92 -4.59
N LEU A 96 61.68 22.03 -4.93
CA LEU A 96 62.18 22.99 -5.93
C LEU A 96 63.46 23.69 -5.46
N ARG A 97 63.56 24.01 -4.17
CA ARG A 97 64.79 24.56 -3.58
C ARG A 97 65.94 23.57 -3.70
N LEU A 98 65.76 22.33 -3.22
CA LEU A 98 66.79 21.28 -3.30
C LEU A 98 67.24 21.00 -4.74
N LYS A 99 66.29 21.02 -5.69
CA LYS A 99 66.60 20.89 -7.12
C LYS A 99 67.47 22.05 -7.61
N THR A 100 67.08 23.28 -7.32
CA THR A 100 67.83 24.50 -7.73
C THR A 100 69.24 24.50 -7.13
N ASP A 101 69.36 24.12 -5.86
CA ASP A 101 70.63 24.04 -5.15
C ASP A 101 71.55 22.97 -5.77
N LEU A 102 71.00 21.81 -6.17
CA LEU A 102 71.75 20.78 -6.92
C LEU A 102 72.16 21.24 -8.33
N ASP A 103 71.29 21.98 -9.02
CA ASP A 103 71.55 22.51 -10.35
C ASP A 103 72.68 23.56 -10.35
N SER A 104 72.99 24.17 -9.19
CA SER A 104 74.11 25.12 -9.03
C SER A 104 75.50 24.49 -9.21
N GLY A 105 75.61 23.16 -9.11
CA GLY A 105 76.88 22.43 -9.21
C GLY A 105 77.75 22.44 -7.95
N SER A 106 77.24 22.95 -6.82
CA SER A 106 77.96 22.96 -5.55
C SER A 106 78.19 21.55 -5.00
N GLU A 107 79.44 21.19 -4.66
CA GLU A 107 79.77 19.87 -4.08
C GLU A 107 79.26 19.73 -2.63
N ILE A 108 79.22 20.84 -1.91
CA ILE A 108 78.78 20.93 -0.51
C ILE A 108 77.60 21.89 -0.44
N LEU A 109 76.50 21.42 0.15
CA LEU A 109 75.25 22.14 0.32
C LEU A 109 74.94 22.29 1.81
N VAL A 110 74.54 23.48 2.25
CA VAL A 110 74.32 23.78 3.67
C VAL A 110 72.83 23.95 3.96
N TYR A 111 72.30 23.11 4.84
CA TYR A 111 70.93 23.19 5.33
C TYR A 111 70.91 23.11 6.85
N ALA A 112 70.18 24.03 7.51
CA ALA A 112 70.04 24.07 8.96
C ALA A 112 71.39 23.92 9.73
N ASN A 113 72.42 24.66 9.29
CA ASN A 113 73.80 24.63 9.83
C ASN A 113 74.51 23.27 9.72
N ARG A 114 74.08 22.40 8.81
CA ARG A 114 74.73 21.12 8.51
C ARG A 114 75.13 21.07 7.05
N ASN A 115 76.29 20.47 6.80
CA ASN A 115 76.84 20.28 5.46
C ASN A 115 76.43 18.92 4.92
N TYR A 116 76.00 18.89 3.66
CA TYR A 116 75.60 17.70 2.94
C TYR A 116 76.31 17.65 1.60
N THR A 117 76.65 16.46 1.13
CA THR A 117 77.21 16.28 -0.22
C THR A 117 76.09 16.31 -1.26
N ALA A 118 76.41 16.69 -2.51
CA ALA A 118 75.46 16.64 -3.62
C ALA A 118 74.78 15.27 -3.77
N THR A 119 75.51 14.16 -3.54
CA THR A 119 74.96 12.80 -3.58
C THR A 119 73.92 12.55 -2.48
N GLN A 120 74.18 13.03 -1.26
CA GLN A 120 73.23 12.91 -0.14
C GLN A 120 71.95 13.70 -0.44
N VAL A 121 72.09 14.92 -0.96
CA VAL A 121 70.94 15.77 -1.32
C VAL A 121 70.14 15.17 -2.47
N LYS A 122 70.80 14.62 -3.50
CA LYS A 122 70.13 13.92 -4.60
C LYS A 122 69.32 12.71 -4.12
N THR A 123 69.88 11.94 -3.18
CA THR A 123 69.20 10.79 -2.57
C THR A 123 67.96 11.23 -1.78
N ASP A 124 68.09 12.27 -0.95
CA ASP A 124 66.97 12.81 -0.19
C ASP A 124 65.88 13.42 -1.10
N LEU A 125 66.29 14.18 -2.13
CA LEU A 125 65.37 14.74 -3.13
C LEU A 125 64.55 13.65 -3.83
N THR A 126 65.19 12.54 -4.20
CA THR A 126 64.49 11.41 -4.84
C THR A 126 63.40 10.86 -3.92
N ARG A 127 63.74 10.58 -2.65
CA ARG A 127 62.81 10.09 -1.64
C ARG A 127 61.65 11.06 -1.40
N ARG A 128 61.96 12.36 -1.25
CA ARG A 128 60.95 13.42 -1.06
C ARG A 128 60.02 13.53 -2.25
N PHE A 129 60.55 13.45 -3.47
CA PHE A 129 59.76 13.53 -4.69
C PHE A 129 58.82 12.32 -4.85
N ASP A 130 59.28 11.11 -4.49
CA ASP A 130 58.43 9.92 -4.47
C ASP A 130 57.31 10.02 -3.43
N GLN A 131 57.64 10.52 -2.24
CA GLN A 131 56.64 10.79 -1.21
C GLN A 131 55.65 11.87 -1.65
N PHE A 132 56.11 12.95 -2.29
CA PHE A 132 55.28 14.03 -2.82
C PHE A 132 54.27 13.51 -3.85
N LYS A 133 54.69 12.70 -4.83
CA LYS A 133 53.78 12.09 -5.82
C LYS A 133 52.69 11.25 -5.17
N THR A 134 53.05 10.50 -4.12
CA THR A 134 52.09 9.69 -3.35
C THR A 134 51.09 10.55 -2.59
N GLN A 135 51.58 11.62 -1.94
CA GLN A 135 50.73 12.57 -1.22
C GLN A 135 49.80 13.35 -2.17
N GLU A 136 50.29 13.73 -3.35
CA GLU A 136 49.52 14.40 -4.39
C GLU A 136 48.35 13.52 -4.86
N ALA A 137 48.63 12.26 -5.21
CA ALA A 137 47.59 11.29 -5.56
C ALA A 137 46.57 11.10 -4.43
N THR A 138 47.03 11.09 -3.18
CA THR A 138 46.16 10.98 -1.99
C THR A 138 45.24 12.20 -1.86
N VAL A 139 45.75 13.41 -2.08
CA VAL A 139 44.93 14.64 -2.03
C VAL A 139 43.89 14.66 -3.13
N VAL A 140 44.25 14.23 -4.35
CA VAL A 140 43.30 14.08 -5.46
C VAL A 140 42.16 13.13 -5.07
N SER A 141 42.49 11.97 -4.51
CA SER A 141 41.49 11.00 -4.04
C SER A 141 40.58 11.59 -2.95
N LYS A 142 41.15 12.30 -1.96
CA LYS A 142 40.37 12.96 -0.91
C LYS A 142 39.44 14.04 -1.45
N LYS A 143 39.87 14.81 -2.46
CA LYS A 143 39.01 15.79 -3.13
C LYS A 143 37.83 15.13 -3.84
N GLN A 144 38.06 14.02 -4.53
CA GLN A 144 36.98 13.26 -5.16
C GLN A 144 35.99 12.71 -4.13
N GLN A 145 36.49 12.20 -3.00
CA GLN A 145 35.64 11.76 -1.89
C GLN A 145 34.83 12.92 -1.29
N LEU A 146 35.45 14.08 -1.12
CA LEU A 146 34.79 15.28 -0.62
C LEU A 146 33.66 15.73 -1.55
N ASP A 147 33.96 15.87 -2.83
CA ASP A 147 32.99 16.26 -3.86
C ASP A 147 31.81 15.28 -3.94
N ALA A 148 32.09 13.97 -3.86
CA ALA A 148 31.04 12.95 -3.80
C ALA A 148 30.16 13.11 -2.53
N LYS A 149 30.77 13.32 -1.35
CA LYS A 149 30.03 13.53 -0.10
C LYS A 149 29.20 14.81 -0.11
N GLN A 150 29.74 15.91 -0.65
CA GLN A 150 29.01 17.17 -0.80
C GLN A 150 27.78 17.00 -1.70
N ARG A 151 27.91 16.33 -2.85
CA ARG A 151 26.76 16.02 -3.71
C ARG A 151 25.70 15.16 -3.02
N MET A 152 26.12 14.12 -2.31
CA MET A 152 25.19 13.26 -1.56
C MET A 152 24.46 14.03 -0.46
N MET A 153 25.16 14.89 0.26
CA MET A 153 24.59 15.76 1.30
C MET A 153 23.54 16.72 0.73
N LEU A 154 23.84 17.37 -0.40
CA LEU A 154 22.90 18.27 -1.08
C LEU A 154 21.65 17.50 -1.53
N ALA A 155 21.81 16.36 -2.19
CA ALA A 155 20.68 15.54 -2.61
C ALA A 155 19.83 15.05 -1.42
N ALA A 156 20.47 14.75 -0.27
CA ALA A 156 19.76 14.37 0.94
C ALA A 156 18.95 15.54 1.53
N ARG A 157 19.50 16.76 1.52
CA ARG A 157 18.79 17.99 1.90
C ARG A 157 17.58 18.24 1.01
N ASP A 158 17.74 18.19 -0.31
CA ASP A 158 16.65 18.38 -1.27
C ASP A 158 15.52 17.37 -1.04
N LYS A 159 15.88 16.11 -0.76
CA LYS A 159 14.90 15.06 -0.44
C LYS A 159 14.17 15.33 0.88
N LEU A 160 14.88 15.80 1.91
CA LEU A 160 14.27 16.17 3.20
C LEU A 160 13.30 17.33 3.03
N GLU A 161 13.67 18.35 2.26
CA GLU A 161 12.79 19.47 1.92
C GLU A 161 11.53 19.00 1.20
N GLY A 162 11.67 18.10 0.21
CA GLY A 162 10.54 17.47 -0.46
C GLY A 162 9.64 16.69 0.50
N MET A 163 10.20 15.98 1.47
CA MET A 163 9.41 15.28 2.51
C MET A 163 8.64 16.25 3.40
N LEU A 164 9.26 17.37 3.81
CA LEU A 164 8.62 18.41 4.61
C LEU A 164 7.46 19.07 3.85
N ALA A 165 7.68 19.40 2.58
CA ALA A 165 6.64 19.96 1.70
C ALA A 165 5.47 18.97 1.52
N ALA A 166 5.77 17.69 1.25
CA ALA A 166 4.74 16.66 1.12
C ALA A 166 3.94 16.47 2.42
N LYS A 167 4.60 16.48 3.59
CA LYS A 167 3.93 16.45 4.89
C LYS A 167 2.97 17.63 5.04
N SER A 168 3.45 18.84 4.77
CA SER A 168 2.61 20.05 4.87
C SER A 168 1.42 20.00 3.93
N GLN A 169 1.60 19.47 2.71
CA GLN A 169 0.51 19.32 1.75
C GLN A 169 -0.55 18.33 2.26
N LEU A 170 -0.12 17.18 2.78
CA LEU A 170 -1.02 16.19 3.37
C LEU A 170 -1.82 16.76 4.55
N GLU A 171 -1.21 17.62 5.38
CA GLU A 171 -1.92 18.32 6.46
C GLU A 171 -3.03 19.23 5.92
N VAL A 172 -2.73 20.03 4.89
CA VAL A 172 -3.72 20.89 4.24
C VAL A 172 -4.85 20.08 3.60
N ASP A 173 -4.52 18.99 2.92
CA ASP A 173 -5.49 18.13 2.25
C ASP A 173 -6.45 17.49 3.25
N VAL A 174 -5.93 16.98 4.38
CA VAL A 174 -6.75 16.40 5.44
C VAL A 174 -7.69 17.44 6.06
N GLU A 175 -7.21 18.67 6.29
CA GLU A 175 -8.09 19.73 6.83
C GLU A 175 -9.15 20.19 5.80
N ASN A 176 -8.82 20.20 4.51
CA ASN A 176 -9.80 20.48 3.45
C ASN A 176 -10.90 19.39 3.41
N LEU A 177 -10.50 18.11 3.48
CA LEU A 177 -11.43 16.99 3.51
C LEU A 177 -12.32 17.01 4.77
N ASP A 178 -11.77 17.35 5.92
CA ASP A 178 -12.52 17.51 7.17
C ASP A 178 -13.56 18.63 7.07
N ALA A 179 -13.21 19.77 6.47
CA ALA A 179 -14.15 20.86 6.21
C ALA A 179 -15.27 20.43 5.26
N ARG A 180 -14.96 19.66 4.20
CA ARG A 180 -15.97 19.11 3.28
C ARG A 180 -16.92 18.14 3.96
N LEU A 181 -16.39 17.25 4.81
CA LEU A 181 -17.21 16.32 5.59
C LEU A 181 -18.21 17.08 6.47
N LYS A 182 -17.75 18.11 7.20
CA LYS A 182 -18.62 18.97 8.01
C LYS A 182 -19.71 19.67 7.21
N MET A 183 -19.41 20.16 6.00
CA MET A 183 -20.43 20.76 5.13
C MET A 183 -21.50 19.74 4.72
N VAL A 184 -21.10 18.50 4.42
CA VAL A 184 -22.03 17.41 4.09
C VAL A 184 -22.90 17.06 5.31
N GLU A 185 -22.33 16.95 6.50
CA GLU A 185 -23.07 16.70 7.75
C GLU A 185 -24.11 17.80 8.04
N VAL A 186 -23.73 19.07 7.86
CA VAL A 186 -24.67 20.21 8.00
C VAL A 186 -25.78 20.15 6.96
N ALA A 187 -25.46 19.82 5.70
CA ALA A 187 -26.45 19.67 4.65
C ALA A 187 -27.40 18.48 4.92
N GLN A 188 -26.90 17.35 5.43
CA GLN A 188 -27.71 16.21 5.82
C GLN A 188 -28.66 16.55 6.99
N THR A 189 -28.15 17.25 8.01
CA THR A 189 -28.95 17.72 9.14
C THR A 189 -30.02 18.72 8.70
N THR A 190 -29.71 19.58 7.73
CA THR A 190 -30.68 20.53 7.14
C THR A 190 -31.67 19.83 6.20
N SER A 191 -31.25 18.75 5.55
CA SER A 191 -32.04 17.93 4.63
C SER A 191 -32.85 16.84 5.35
N GLU A 192 -32.97 16.89 6.67
CA GLU A 192 -33.93 16.14 7.47
C GLU A 192 -35.37 16.66 7.20
N PHE A 193 -35.76 16.68 5.93
CA PHE A 193 -37.14 16.63 5.51
C PHE A 193 -37.70 15.29 6.00
N ASN A 194 -38.48 15.35 7.08
CA ASN A 194 -39.36 14.26 7.49
C ASN A 194 -40.33 13.94 6.34
N PHE A 195 -39.96 13.01 5.46
CA PHE A 195 -40.95 12.36 4.61
C PHE A 195 -41.80 11.47 5.50
N ASP A 196 -43.00 11.95 5.83
CA ASP A 196 -44.02 11.22 6.58
C ASP A 196 -44.51 10.01 5.75
N ASP A 197 -43.79 8.90 5.85
CA ASP A 197 -44.09 7.64 5.16
C ASP A 197 -45.40 6.99 5.66
N SER A 198 -46.01 7.52 6.73
CA SER A 198 -47.30 7.07 7.23
C SER A 198 -48.43 7.30 6.24
N LYS A 199 -48.37 8.37 5.43
CA LYS A 199 -49.38 8.65 4.40
C LYS A 199 -49.26 7.69 3.22
N LEU A 200 -48.03 7.32 2.84
CA LEU A 200 -47.80 6.36 1.75
C LEU A 200 -48.23 4.95 2.17
N SER A 201 -47.92 4.54 3.41
CA SER A 201 -48.35 3.26 3.98
C SER A 201 -49.88 3.15 4.07
N ARG A 202 -50.56 4.17 4.62
CA ARG A 202 -52.04 4.22 4.65
C ARG A 202 -52.67 4.20 3.26
N THR A 203 -52.03 4.84 2.28
CA THR A 203 -52.51 4.83 0.89
C THR A 203 -52.38 3.44 0.26
N LYS A 204 -51.29 2.71 0.55
CA LYS A 204 -51.13 1.31 0.10
C LYS A 204 -52.19 0.39 0.71
N GLU A 205 -52.44 0.50 2.02
CA GLU A 205 -53.51 -0.26 2.69
C GLU A 205 -54.90 0.03 2.10
N LEU A 206 -55.21 1.30 1.82
CA LEU A 206 -56.49 1.68 1.21
C LEU A 206 -56.66 1.05 -0.19
N ILE A 207 -55.60 1.05 -1.00
CA ILE A 207 -55.63 0.43 -2.34
C ILE A 207 -55.85 -1.08 -2.23
N ASP A 208 -55.19 -1.75 -1.29
CA ASP A 208 -55.33 -3.19 -1.09
C ASP A 208 -56.75 -3.56 -0.63
N GLN A 209 -57.34 -2.76 0.27
CA GLN A 209 -58.75 -2.91 0.67
C GLN A 209 -59.72 -2.72 -0.50
N ILE A 210 -59.47 -1.76 -1.40
CA ILE A 210 -60.29 -1.56 -2.60
C ILE A 210 -60.20 -2.78 -3.53
N ARG A 211 -59.01 -3.33 -3.75
CA ARG A 211 -58.81 -4.54 -4.57
C ARG A 211 -59.63 -5.71 -4.03
N THR A 212 -59.55 -5.98 -2.73
CA THR A 212 -60.32 -7.03 -2.07
C THR A 212 -61.83 -6.86 -2.26
N ARG A 213 -62.35 -5.62 -2.17
CA ARG A 213 -63.78 -5.35 -2.39
C ARG A 213 -64.23 -5.63 -3.82
N ILE A 214 -63.38 -5.34 -4.80
CA ILE A 214 -63.65 -5.63 -6.21
C ILE A 214 -63.68 -7.16 -6.43
N GLU A 215 -62.70 -7.90 -5.91
CA GLU A 215 -62.65 -9.37 -6.04
C GLU A 215 -63.88 -10.05 -5.41
N VAL A 216 -64.36 -9.55 -4.26
CA VAL A 216 -65.59 -10.05 -3.64
C VAL A 216 -66.81 -9.73 -4.51
N ALA A 217 -66.89 -8.52 -5.07
CA ALA A 217 -67.99 -8.16 -5.97
C ALA A 217 -67.99 -9.00 -7.25
N GLU A 218 -66.82 -9.27 -7.84
CA GLU A 218 -66.66 -10.18 -8.98
C GLU A 218 -67.08 -11.60 -8.63
N LYS A 219 -66.71 -12.10 -7.44
CA LYS A 219 -67.17 -13.41 -6.96
C LYS A 219 -68.68 -13.46 -6.75
N LEU A 220 -69.29 -12.40 -6.21
CA LEU A 220 -70.74 -12.35 -6.00
C LEU A 220 -71.51 -12.27 -7.33
N VAL A 221 -71.04 -11.47 -8.29
CA VAL A 221 -71.60 -11.43 -9.65
C VAL A 221 -71.46 -12.78 -10.35
N SER A 222 -70.35 -13.48 -10.11
CA SER A 222 -70.14 -14.84 -10.64
C SER A 222 -70.98 -15.89 -9.90
N ALA A 223 -71.27 -15.68 -8.61
CA ALA A 223 -72.07 -16.59 -7.78
C ALA A 223 -73.58 -16.42 -8.00
N ASP A 224 -74.05 -15.24 -8.38
CA ASP A 224 -75.47 -14.96 -8.73
C ASP A 224 -75.89 -15.56 -10.09
N ILE A 225 -75.00 -16.29 -10.79
CA ILE A 225 -75.31 -16.98 -12.06
C ILE A 225 -75.69 -18.46 -11.87
N GLU A 226 -75.55 -19.04 -10.66
CA GLU A 226 -75.96 -20.44 -10.45
C GLU A 226 -77.29 -20.57 -9.68
N TYR A 227 -78.27 -21.15 -10.40
CA TYR A 227 -79.60 -21.72 -10.04
C TYR A 227 -80.85 -20.82 -10.26
N TYR A 228 -81.90 -21.19 -11.04
CA TYR A 228 -82.51 -22.51 -11.35
C TYR A 228 -83.32 -22.54 -12.70
N ASP A 229 -83.43 -23.76 -13.26
CA ASP A 229 -84.65 -24.45 -13.79
C ASP A 229 -84.93 -24.57 -15.33
N ARG A 230 -84.66 -25.73 -15.99
CA ARG A 230 -85.55 -26.94 -16.10
C ARG A 230 -85.19 -27.96 -17.21
N ILE A 231 -85.24 -29.25 -16.79
CA ILE A 231 -85.74 -30.52 -17.39
C ILE A 231 -85.02 -31.14 -18.64
N PRO A 232 -84.79 -32.48 -18.64
CA PRO A 232 -83.57 -33.16 -19.13
C PRO A 232 -83.77 -33.92 -20.45
N LEU A 233 -82.72 -34.58 -20.98
CA LEU A 233 -82.78 -35.90 -21.66
C LEU A 233 -81.35 -36.46 -21.86
N ASP A 234 -81.19 -37.75 -21.52
CA ASP A 234 -80.13 -38.73 -21.84
C ASP A 234 -78.72 -38.50 -21.27
N GLU A 235 -77.90 -39.52 -20.97
CA GLU A 235 -78.00 -40.87 -20.38
C GLU A 235 -76.51 -41.27 -20.16
N SER A 236 -76.19 -42.05 -19.11
CA SER A 236 -74.92 -42.78 -18.86
C SER A 236 -73.61 -41.96 -18.69
N ASP A 237 -72.76 -42.12 -17.66
CA ASP A 237 -72.55 -43.15 -16.63
C ASP A 237 -71.94 -42.45 -15.38
N ILE A 238 -72.55 -42.54 -14.18
CA ILE A 238 -72.37 -43.56 -13.12
C ILE A 238 -70.89 -43.68 -12.69
N ASP A 239 -70.43 -43.03 -11.61
CA ASP A 239 -70.67 -43.16 -10.17
C ASP A 239 -69.57 -43.93 -9.42
N ARG A 240 -69.24 -43.36 -8.26
CA ARG A 240 -68.21 -43.80 -7.32
C ARG A 240 -68.54 -45.17 -6.72
N ALA A 241 -67.51 -45.97 -6.46
CA ALA A 241 -67.56 -47.04 -5.46
C ALA A 241 -66.29 -47.04 -4.62
N ILE A 242 -66.22 -46.09 -3.67
CA ILE A 242 -65.40 -46.19 -2.45
C ILE A 242 -66.06 -47.29 -1.60
N THR A 243 -65.88 -48.53 -2.01
CA THR A 243 -66.42 -49.72 -1.32
C THR A 243 -65.41 -50.87 -1.35
N ASP A 244 -64.41 -50.80 -2.23
CA ASP A 244 -63.39 -51.85 -2.39
C ASP A 244 -62.17 -51.72 -1.46
N GLU A 245 -61.97 -50.58 -0.79
CA GLU A 245 -60.82 -50.38 0.12
C GLU A 245 -61.08 -50.87 1.55
N ILE A 246 -62.34 -51.20 1.89
CA ILE A 246 -62.73 -51.63 3.25
C ILE A 246 -62.77 -53.17 3.38
N THR A 247 -62.78 -53.92 2.28
CA THR A 247 -62.93 -55.39 2.32
C THR A 247 -61.61 -56.16 2.14
N ASP A 248 -60.49 -55.52 1.81
CA ASP A 248 -59.16 -56.15 1.92
C ASP A 248 -58.62 -56.13 3.38
N TYR A 249 -59.34 -55.45 4.30
CA TYR A 249 -59.15 -55.50 5.75
C TYR A 249 -59.77 -56.78 6.35
N PHE A 250 -59.19 -57.94 6.06
CA PHE A 250 -59.34 -59.16 6.87
C PHE A 250 -60.68 -59.92 6.75
N GLY A 251 -60.64 -61.04 6.03
CA GLY A 251 -61.64 -62.11 6.17
C GLY A 251 -61.78 -62.92 4.89
N ASP A 252 -60.68 -63.48 4.37
CA ASP A 252 -60.30 -64.87 4.65
C ASP A 252 -61.37 -65.88 4.16
N GLN A 253 -60.96 -66.68 3.16
CA GLN A 253 -61.51 -67.98 2.76
C GLN A 253 -62.81 -68.01 1.92
N ARG A 254 -62.61 -68.12 0.59
CA ARG A 254 -63.46 -68.93 -0.32
C ARG A 254 -63.28 -70.42 0.00
N PRO A 255 -64.12 -71.37 -0.49
CA PRO A 255 -65.32 -71.25 -1.34
C PRO A 255 -66.51 -72.01 -0.73
N GLU A 256 -67.53 -72.32 -1.54
CA GLU A 256 -68.46 -73.46 -1.35
C GLU A 256 -69.76 -73.13 -0.59
N LEU A 257 -70.82 -72.84 -1.36
CA LEU A 257 -72.20 -73.31 -1.14
C LEU A 257 -73.13 -72.87 -2.29
N GLU A 258 -72.68 -73.08 -3.54
CA GLU A 258 -73.58 -73.22 -4.69
C GLU A 258 -73.76 -74.73 -4.97
N ALA A 259 -74.11 -75.47 -3.92
CA ALA A 259 -74.52 -76.86 -3.99
C ALA A 259 -75.16 -77.22 -2.66
N LEU A 260 -76.32 -76.65 -2.35
CA LEU A 260 -77.38 -77.38 -1.67
C LEU A 260 -78.72 -76.70 -2.00
N VAL A 261 -79.43 -77.36 -2.91
CA VAL A 261 -80.82 -77.77 -2.69
C VAL A 261 -81.85 -76.66 -3.02
N GLU A 262 -82.52 -76.64 -4.17
CA GLU A 262 -83.10 -77.79 -4.90
C GLU A 262 -83.59 -78.91 -3.97
N SER A 263 -84.43 -78.54 -3.00
CA SER A 263 -85.52 -79.39 -2.48
C SER A 263 -86.34 -78.61 -1.46
N GLU A 264 -87.19 -77.70 -1.94
CA GLU A 264 -88.57 -77.50 -1.45
C GLU A 264 -89.25 -76.37 -2.26
N SER A 265 -89.67 -76.72 -3.47
CA SER A 265 -91.08 -76.53 -3.88
C SER A 265 -91.40 -77.53 -5.00
N PHE A 266 -91.72 -78.75 -4.57
CA PHE A 266 -93.00 -79.35 -4.93
C PHE A 266 -93.94 -79.17 -3.74
#